data_AF-A0A075JZH6-F1
#
_entry.id   AF-A0A075JZH6-F1
#
_cell.length_a   1.000
_cell.length_b   1.000
_cell.length_c   1.000
_cell.angle_alpha   90.00
_cell.angle_beta   90.00
_cell.angle_gamma   90.00
#
_symmetry.space_group_name_H-M   'P 1'
#
loop_
_entity.id
_entity.type
_entity.pdbx_description
1 polymer ?
#
loop_
_entity_poly.entity_id
_entity_poly.type
_entity_poly.pdbx_seq_one_letter_code
_entity_poly.pdbx_strand_id
1 'polypeptide(L)'
;MIKQRTLKNIIRATGVGLHTGDKVYMTLRPAAPNTGIVFRRTDLNPPVEIHARPDNVGDTRLSTTLVNGDVRVSTVEHLLSAMAGLGIDNAYVDLSAPEVPIMDGSAGPFVFLLQSAGIEEQNAAKRFIRIKKPIKVQEGDKWASFEPFEGFKVGFSIEFNHPIISKRTSRAEIDFSTTSFVKEVSRARTFGFMRDIEMLREHNLALGGSMDNAVVLDDYRVLNEDGLRYEDEFVKHKILDAIGDLYLLGHSLVGAYYAHKSGHELNNKLLRTLMADASAWEEVSFADDPATSPISYAHPAQAI
;
A
#
# COMPACT_ATOMS: atom_id res chain seq x y z
N MET A 1 22.18 -11.71 9.68
CA MET A 1 21.37 -11.43 8.47
C MET A 1 19.99 -10.94 8.81
N ILE A 2 19.51 -9.89 8.13
CA ILE A 2 18.06 -9.63 8.03
C ILE A 2 17.47 -10.68 7.09
N LYS A 3 16.47 -11.42 7.59
CA LYS A 3 15.83 -12.54 6.89
C LYS A 3 14.57 -12.12 6.17
N GLN A 4 14.26 -12.80 5.07
CA GLN A 4 12.95 -12.70 4.43
C GLN A 4 11.85 -13.15 5.40
N ARG A 5 10.67 -12.55 5.28
CA ARG A 5 9.52 -12.87 6.11
C ARG A 5 8.36 -13.41 5.28
N THR A 6 7.66 -14.38 5.83
CA THR A 6 6.37 -14.86 5.33
C THR A 6 5.38 -14.98 6.50
N LEU A 7 4.14 -15.38 6.22
CA LEU A 7 3.17 -15.65 7.27
C LEU A 7 3.52 -16.97 7.98
N LYS A 8 3.30 -17.03 9.29
CA LYS A 8 3.46 -18.28 10.06
C LYS A 8 2.27 -19.22 9.88
N ASN A 9 1.06 -18.65 9.83
CA ASN A 9 -0.18 -19.39 9.64
C ASN A 9 -0.99 -18.82 8.47
N ILE A 10 -1.88 -19.63 7.92
CA ILE A 10 -2.91 -19.15 6.99
C ILE A 10 -3.91 -18.32 7.77
N ILE A 11 -4.29 -17.16 7.24
CA ILE A 11 -5.40 -16.35 7.79
C ILE A 11 -6.42 -16.01 6.72
N ARG A 12 -7.68 -15.88 7.13
CA ARG A 12 -8.82 -15.62 6.25
C ARG A 12 -9.55 -14.36 6.70
N ALA A 13 -10.05 -13.62 5.73
CA ALA A 13 -10.94 -12.49 5.94
C ALA A 13 -12.08 -12.55 4.93
N THR A 14 -13.19 -11.92 5.28
CA THR A 14 -14.32 -11.71 4.37
C THR A 14 -14.69 -10.25 4.44
N GLY A 15 -14.96 -9.67 3.28
CA GLY A 15 -15.39 -8.27 3.17
C GLY A 15 -16.08 -8.03 1.84
N VAL A 16 -16.13 -6.76 1.46
CA VAL A 16 -16.67 -6.30 0.18
C VAL A 16 -15.61 -5.50 -0.56
N GLY A 17 -15.56 -5.58 -1.89
CA GLY A 17 -14.78 -4.65 -2.70
C GLY A 17 -15.35 -3.23 -2.59
N LEU A 18 -14.48 -2.21 -2.53
CA LEU A 18 -14.93 -0.81 -2.46
C LEU A 18 -15.67 -0.42 -3.74
N HIS A 19 -15.06 -0.75 -4.89
CA HIS A 19 -15.56 -0.28 -6.17
C HIS A 19 -16.62 -1.22 -6.74
N THR A 20 -16.36 -2.52 -6.72
CA THR A 20 -17.25 -3.56 -7.25
C THR A 20 -18.47 -3.79 -6.36
N GLY A 21 -18.34 -3.61 -5.04
CA GLY A 21 -19.37 -4.01 -4.09
C GLY A 21 -19.49 -5.53 -3.90
N ASP A 22 -18.65 -6.31 -4.58
CA ASP A 22 -18.69 -7.76 -4.54
C ASP A 22 -18.22 -8.27 -3.18
N LYS A 23 -18.94 -9.27 -2.65
CA LYS A 23 -18.47 -10.03 -1.50
C LYS A 23 -17.23 -10.84 -1.89
N VAL A 24 -16.15 -10.67 -1.13
CA VAL A 24 -14.88 -11.35 -1.38
C VAL A 24 -14.41 -12.11 -0.15
N TYR A 25 -13.98 -13.35 -0.39
CA TYR A 25 -13.25 -14.18 0.56
C TYR A 25 -11.75 -14.06 0.23
N MET A 26 -10.98 -13.52 1.18
CA MET A 26 -9.53 -13.39 1.05
C MET A 26 -8.84 -14.42 1.95
N THR A 27 -7.86 -15.15 1.40
CA THR A 27 -6.98 -16.02 2.19
C THR A 27 -5.53 -15.63 1.97
N LEU A 28 -4.83 -15.25 3.04
CA LEU A 28 -3.40 -14.98 3.02
C LEU A 28 -2.64 -16.24 3.43
N ARG A 29 -1.67 -16.66 2.63
CA ARG A 29 -0.91 -17.89 2.86
C ARG A 29 0.60 -17.64 2.88
N PRO A 30 1.34 -18.45 3.66
CA PRO A 30 2.79 -18.49 3.56
C PRO A 30 3.24 -18.84 2.13
N ALA A 31 4.40 -18.34 1.74
CA ALA A 31 5.03 -18.66 0.46
C ALA A 31 6.53 -18.92 0.64
N ALA A 32 7.13 -19.66 -0.29
CA ALA A 32 8.54 -20.01 -0.24
C ALA A 32 9.44 -18.75 -0.39
N PRO A 33 10.71 -18.79 0.03
CA PRO A 33 11.64 -17.68 -0.18
C PRO A 33 11.70 -17.24 -1.65
N ASN A 34 11.83 -15.94 -1.88
CA ASN A 34 11.87 -15.31 -3.20
C ASN A 34 10.61 -15.44 -4.06
N THR A 35 9.48 -15.86 -3.50
CA THR A 35 8.19 -15.85 -4.21
C THR A 35 7.71 -14.42 -4.49
N GLY A 36 7.95 -13.49 -3.55
CA GLY A 36 7.31 -12.19 -3.55
C GLY A 36 5.85 -12.26 -3.12
N ILE A 37 5.10 -11.19 -3.36
CA ILE A 37 3.64 -11.14 -3.15
C ILE A 37 2.94 -11.52 -4.46
N VAL A 38 2.09 -12.54 -4.41
CA VAL A 38 1.37 -13.07 -5.57
C VAL A 38 -0.11 -13.13 -5.28
N PHE A 39 -0.89 -12.38 -6.06
CA PHE A 39 -2.35 -12.43 -6.01
C PHE A 39 -2.86 -13.58 -6.88
N ARG A 40 -3.92 -14.26 -6.42
CA ARG A 40 -4.50 -15.41 -7.11
C ARG A 40 -6.01 -15.32 -7.15
N ARG A 41 -6.57 -15.31 -8.36
CA ARG A 41 -8.03 -15.39 -8.60
C ARG A 41 -8.46 -16.84 -8.55
N THR A 42 -8.92 -17.26 -7.38
CA THR A 42 -9.27 -18.66 -7.07
C THR A 42 -10.71 -19.03 -7.46
N ASP A 43 -11.51 -18.04 -7.84
CA ASP A 43 -12.82 -18.21 -8.46
C ASP A 43 -12.72 -18.63 -9.94
N LEU A 44 -11.55 -18.50 -10.57
CA LEU A 44 -11.28 -18.94 -11.94
C LEU A 44 -10.72 -20.36 -11.99
N ASN A 45 -10.92 -21.04 -13.12
CA ASN A 45 -10.41 -22.40 -13.35
C ASN A 45 -9.67 -22.51 -14.70
N PRO A 46 -8.34 -22.71 -14.71
CA PRO A 46 -7.46 -22.77 -13.55
C PRO A 46 -7.36 -21.40 -12.84
N PRO A 47 -6.97 -21.36 -11.54
CA PRO A 47 -6.69 -20.10 -10.86
C PRO A 47 -5.63 -19.30 -11.61
N VAL A 48 -5.82 -17.99 -11.71
CA VAL A 48 -4.87 -17.10 -12.39
C VAL A 48 -4.05 -16.34 -11.36
N GLU A 49 -2.72 -16.43 -11.50
CA GLU A 49 -1.76 -15.74 -10.64
C GLU A 49 -1.29 -14.43 -11.28
N ILE A 50 -1.14 -13.40 -10.46
CA ILE A 50 -0.61 -12.09 -10.85
C ILE A 50 0.39 -11.64 -9.78
N HIS A 51 1.66 -11.53 -10.17
CA HIS A 51 2.70 -11.01 -9.27
C HIS A 51 2.48 -9.51 -9.02
N ALA A 52 2.63 -9.06 -7.77
CA ALA A 52 2.60 -7.65 -7.42
C ALA A 52 3.89 -6.96 -7.90
N ARG A 53 3.88 -6.50 -9.16
CA ARG A 53 5.02 -5.88 -9.84
C ARG A 53 4.57 -4.63 -10.60
N PRO A 54 5.45 -3.64 -10.85
CA PRO A 54 5.04 -2.39 -11.48
C PRO A 54 4.54 -2.63 -12.91
N ASP A 55 5.13 -3.59 -13.62
CA ASP A 55 4.76 -3.95 -14.99
C ASP A 55 3.40 -4.63 -15.11
N ASN A 56 2.93 -5.28 -14.05
CA ASN A 56 1.61 -5.91 -13.98
C ASN A 56 0.51 -4.91 -13.60
N VAL A 57 0.82 -3.64 -13.29
CA VAL A 57 -0.21 -2.62 -13.08
C VAL A 57 -0.80 -2.22 -14.43
N GLY A 58 -2.10 -2.47 -14.61
CA GLY A 58 -2.82 -2.20 -15.85
C GLY A 58 -3.88 -1.10 -15.77
N ASP A 59 -4.34 -0.73 -14.57
CA ASP A 59 -5.30 0.36 -14.35
C ASP A 59 -4.97 1.03 -13.01
N THR A 60 -5.05 2.35 -12.97
CA THR A 60 -4.70 3.21 -11.83
C THR A 60 -5.81 4.21 -11.48
N ARG A 61 -6.99 4.06 -12.11
CA ARG A 61 -8.16 4.89 -11.82
C ARG A 61 -8.73 4.51 -10.46
N LEU A 62 -8.67 5.46 -9.52
CA LEU A 62 -9.18 5.38 -8.15
C LEU A 62 -8.51 4.33 -7.22
N SER A 63 -7.81 3.35 -7.78
CA SER A 63 -7.07 2.30 -7.07
C SER A 63 -5.92 1.78 -7.93
N THR A 64 -4.99 1.01 -7.37
CA THR A 64 -4.02 0.25 -8.13
C THR A 64 -4.61 -1.11 -8.52
N THR A 65 -4.63 -1.42 -9.82
CA THR A 65 -5.09 -2.70 -10.35
C THR A 65 -3.97 -3.47 -11.03
N LEU A 66 -3.78 -4.72 -10.62
CA LEU A 66 -2.94 -5.69 -11.30
C LEU A 66 -3.71 -6.43 -12.40
N VAL A 67 -3.08 -6.67 -13.55
CA VAL A 67 -3.69 -7.30 -14.73
C VAL A 67 -2.78 -8.40 -15.30
N ASN A 68 -3.39 -9.49 -15.73
CA ASN A 68 -2.75 -10.56 -16.52
C ASN A 68 -3.76 -11.08 -17.55
N GLY A 69 -3.57 -10.71 -18.82
CA GLY A 69 -4.58 -10.92 -19.86
C GLY A 69 -5.88 -10.17 -19.51
N ASP A 70 -7.01 -10.88 -19.55
CA ASP A 70 -8.33 -10.33 -19.19
C ASP A 70 -8.64 -10.38 -17.68
N VAL A 71 -7.73 -10.94 -16.87
CA VAL A 71 -7.92 -11.11 -15.43
C VAL A 71 -7.32 -9.93 -14.69
N ARG A 72 -8.08 -9.41 -13.71
CA ARG A 72 -7.64 -8.32 -12.85
C ARG A 72 -7.79 -8.63 -11.35
N VAL A 73 -6.97 -7.94 -10.57
CA VAL A 73 -7.09 -7.77 -9.12
C VAL A 73 -6.95 -6.30 -8.79
N SER A 74 -8.04 -5.68 -8.35
CA SER A 74 -8.13 -4.24 -8.05
C SER A 74 -7.92 -3.94 -6.55
N THR A 75 -7.56 -2.70 -6.24
CA THR A 75 -7.48 -2.15 -4.88
C THR A 75 -6.44 -2.87 -4.01
N VAL A 76 -5.25 -3.12 -4.57
CA VAL A 76 -4.18 -3.86 -3.88
C VAL A 76 -3.39 -3.03 -2.86
N GLU A 77 -3.45 -1.70 -2.98
CA GLU A 77 -2.61 -0.72 -2.29
C GLU A 77 -2.67 -0.83 -0.76
N HIS A 78 -3.85 -0.98 -0.14
CA HIS A 78 -3.96 -0.99 1.33
C HIS A 78 -3.38 -2.27 1.93
N LEU A 79 -3.62 -3.42 1.28
CA LEU A 79 -3.05 -4.69 1.69
C LEU A 79 -1.52 -4.71 1.50
N LEU A 80 -1.04 -4.22 0.34
CA LEU A 80 0.39 -4.10 0.09
C LEU A 80 1.05 -3.12 1.07
N SER A 81 0.38 -2.05 1.47
CA SER A 81 0.87 -1.11 2.49
C SER A 81 1.04 -1.80 3.85
N ALA A 82 0.07 -2.63 4.25
CA ALA A 82 0.19 -3.45 5.47
C ALA A 82 1.36 -4.44 5.39
N MET A 83 1.52 -5.13 4.24
CA MET A 83 2.63 -6.07 4.02
C MET A 83 3.99 -5.36 4.06
N ALA A 84 4.10 -4.20 3.42
CA ALA A 84 5.30 -3.36 3.43
C ALA A 84 5.66 -2.91 4.84
N GLY A 85 4.67 -2.39 5.58
CA GLY A 85 4.84 -1.88 6.95
C GLY A 85 5.25 -2.96 7.96
N LEU A 86 4.87 -4.23 7.73
CA LEU A 86 5.29 -5.37 8.55
C LEU A 86 6.51 -6.12 7.99
N GLY A 87 6.97 -5.74 6.80
CA GLY A 87 8.13 -6.31 6.13
C GLY A 87 7.91 -7.72 5.58
N ILE A 88 6.69 -8.09 5.19
CA ILE A 88 6.35 -9.40 4.62
C ILE A 88 6.83 -9.51 3.18
N ASP A 89 7.83 -10.36 2.93
CA ASP A 89 8.44 -10.53 1.61
C ASP A 89 7.68 -11.51 0.71
N ASN A 90 7.16 -12.59 1.30
CA ASN A 90 6.62 -13.71 0.54
C ASN A 90 5.22 -14.06 1.04
N ALA A 91 4.21 -14.00 0.16
CA ALA A 91 2.86 -14.45 0.46
C ALA A 91 2.06 -14.76 -0.81
N TYR A 92 1.14 -15.72 -0.71
CA TYR A 92 0.04 -15.85 -1.67
C TYR A 92 -1.21 -15.17 -1.12
N VAL A 93 -1.88 -14.40 -1.96
CA VAL A 93 -3.14 -13.70 -1.66
C VAL A 93 -4.24 -14.29 -2.53
N ASP A 94 -5.00 -15.23 -1.98
CA ASP A 94 -6.15 -15.81 -2.67
C ASP A 94 -7.36 -14.91 -2.54
N LEU A 95 -8.01 -14.64 -3.66
CA LEU A 95 -9.26 -13.89 -3.73
C LEU A 95 -10.30 -14.72 -4.47
N SER A 96 -11.53 -14.67 -3.99
CA SER A 96 -12.71 -15.26 -4.64
C SER A 96 -13.44 -14.28 -5.57
N ALA A 97 -12.90 -13.08 -5.77
CA ALA A 97 -13.52 -11.97 -6.49
C ALA A 97 -12.42 -11.05 -7.07
N PRO A 98 -12.72 -10.15 -8.02
CA PRO A 98 -11.73 -9.31 -8.70
C PRO A 98 -11.14 -8.15 -7.86
N GLU A 99 -11.57 -7.95 -6.62
CA GLU A 99 -11.14 -6.81 -5.79
C GLU A 99 -10.80 -7.28 -4.37
N VAL A 100 -9.72 -6.72 -3.80
CA VAL A 100 -9.36 -6.92 -2.39
C VAL A 100 -10.46 -6.31 -1.49
N PRO A 101 -10.84 -6.96 -0.37
CA PRO A 101 -11.86 -6.39 0.52
C PRO A 101 -11.41 -5.04 1.09
N ILE A 102 -12.25 -4.01 1.08
CA ILE A 102 -11.89 -2.67 1.57
C ILE A 102 -11.75 -2.59 3.09
N MET A 103 -12.31 -3.56 3.81
CA MET A 103 -12.35 -3.60 5.27
C MET A 103 -12.96 -2.31 5.85
N ASP A 104 -12.19 -1.55 6.62
CA ASP A 104 -12.61 -0.26 7.19
C ASP A 104 -12.09 0.95 6.40
N GLY A 105 -11.54 0.73 5.21
CA GLY A 105 -10.91 1.75 4.37
C GLY A 105 -9.45 2.04 4.69
N SER A 106 -8.85 1.34 5.65
CA SER A 106 -7.46 1.52 6.06
C SER A 106 -6.67 0.20 5.99
N ALA A 107 -5.36 0.28 6.27
CA ALA A 107 -4.50 -0.90 6.39
C ALA A 107 -4.60 -1.58 7.78
N GLY A 108 -5.24 -0.95 8.76
CA GLY A 108 -5.31 -1.40 10.15
C GLY A 108 -5.84 -2.83 10.31
N PRO A 109 -6.99 -3.18 9.70
CA PRO A 109 -7.51 -4.55 9.71
C PRO A 109 -6.52 -5.57 9.12
N PHE A 110 -5.82 -5.23 8.04
CA PHE A 110 -4.81 -6.11 7.45
C PHE A 110 -3.59 -6.27 8.33
N VAL A 111 -3.11 -5.21 8.96
CA VAL A 111 -2.03 -5.28 9.95
C VAL A 111 -2.42 -6.22 11.08
N PHE A 112 -3.63 -6.08 11.64
CA PHE A 112 -4.13 -6.95 12.70
C PHE A 112 -4.18 -8.43 12.24
N LEU A 113 -4.67 -8.70 11.03
CA LEU A 113 -4.72 -10.05 10.48
C LEU A 113 -3.31 -10.64 10.29
N LEU A 114 -2.39 -9.89 9.70
CA LEU A 114 -1.00 -10.33 9.46
C LEU A 114 -0.26 -10.60 10.78
N GLN A 115 -0.46 -9.76 11.80
CA GLN A 115 0.11 -9.95 13.13
C GLN A 115 -0.51 -11.17 13.83
N SER A 116 -1.84 -11.32 13.76
CA SER A 116 -2.56 -12.47 14.32
C SER A 116 -2.15 -13.80 13.68
N ALA A 117 -1.86 -13.80 12.38
CA ALA A 117 -1.34 -14.97 11.67
C ALA A 117 0.08 -15.34 12.13
N GLY A 118 0.81 -14.37 12.68
CA GLY A 118 2.23 -14.47 13.02
C GLY A 118 3.13 -14.33 11.79
N ILE A 119 4.37 -13.92 12.05
CA ILE A 119 5.40 -13.76 11.03
C ILE A 119 6.47 -14.83 11.23
N GLU A 120 6.84 -15.51 10.14
CA GLU A 120 7.91 -16.52 10.10
C GLU A 120 9.10 -15.97 9.32
N GLU A 121 10.30 -16.02 9.93
CA GLU A 121 11.54 -15.67 9.25
C GLU A 121 12.07 -16.87 8.45
N GLN A 122 12.43 -16.63 7.21
CA GLN A 122 12.91 -17.66 6.29
C GLN A 122 14.43 -17.61 6.20
N ASN A 123 15.07 -18.76 5.96
CA ASN A 123 16.53 -18.85 5.83
C ASN A 123 17.02 -18.33 4.46
N ALA A 124 16.71 -17.08 4.15
CA ALA A 124 17.09 -16.35 2.95
C ALA A 124 17.26 -14.86 3.31
N ALA A 125 18.25 -14.20 2.72
CA ALA A 125 18.51 -12.79 3.00
C ALA A 125 17.35 -11.92 2.46
N LYS A 126 16.87 -10.99 3.29
CA LYS A 126 15.95 -9.94 2.82
C LYS A 126 16.71 -9.00 1.91
N ARG A 127 16.07 -8.68 0.78
CA ARG A 127 16.61 -7.80 -0.25
C ARG A 127 15.87 -6.46 -0.20
N PHE A 128 16.63 -5.39 -0.38
CA PHE A 128 16.15 -4.03 -0.38
C PHE A 128 16.57 -3.34 -1.67
N ILE A 129 15.78 -2.37 -2.11
CA ILE A 129 16.16 -1.45 -3.20
C ILE A 129 16.68 -0.17 -2.56
N ARG A 130 17.98 0.10 -2.68
CA ARG A 130 18.59 1.34 -2.22
C ARG A 130 18.62 2.36 -3.35
N ILE A 131 18.09 3.56 -3.11
CA ILE A 131 18.14 4.68 -4.03
C ILE A 131 19.53 5.32 -3.99
N LYS A 132 20.17 5.44 -5.17
CA LYS A 132 21.53 5.97 -5.34
C LYS A 132 21.57 7.40 -5.87
N LYS A 133 20.55 7.79 -6.64
CA LYS A 133 20.42 9.16 -7.16
C LYS A 133 18.96 9.59 -7.23
N PRO A 134 18.68 10.90 -7.21
CA PRO A 134 17.31 11.38 -7.33
C PRO A 134 16.66 10.97 -8.66
N ILE A 135 15.40 10.54 -8.60
CA ILE A 135 14.53 10.35 -9.77
C ILE A 135 13.24 11.11 -9.52
N LYS A 136 12.73 11.81 -10.53
CA LYS A 136 11.48 12.55 -10.46
C LYS A 136 10.65 12.35 -11.72
N VAL A 137 9.35 12.16 -11.52
CA VAL A 137 8.34 12.22 -12.57
C VAL A 137 7.38 13.37 -12.27
N GLN A 138 6.90 14.04 -13.31
CA GLN A 138 6.02 15.20 -13.18
C GLN A 138 5.01 15.24 -14.33
N GLU A 139 3.76 15.58 -14.00
CA GLU A 139 2.65 15.76 -14.93
C GLU A 139 1.82 16.97 -14.50
N GLY A 140 1.95 18.06 -15.25
CA GLY A 140 1.36 19.35 -14.85
C GLY A 140 1.90 19.82 -13.50
N ASP A 141 0.98 20.01 -12.55
CA ASP A 141 1.28 20.40 -11.17
C ASP A 141 1.56 19.22 -10.23
N LYS A 142 1.34 17.97 -10.67
CA LYS A 142 1.59 16.76 -9.88
C LYS A 142 3.02 16.27 -10.05
N TRP A 143 3.67 15.85 -8.98
CA TRP A 143 4.99 15.22 -9.07
C TRP A 143 5.21 14.16 -7.98
N ALA A 144 6.07 13.20 -8.28
CA ALA A 144 6.57 12.21 -7.33
C ALA A 144 8.08 12.00 -7.57
N SER A 145 8.85 11.81 -6.50
CA SER A 145 10.29 11.62 -6.59
C SER A 145 10.84 10.66 -5.54
N PHE A 146 11.95 10.01 -5.91
CA PHE A 146 12.84 9.33 -4.98
C PHE A 146 14.10 10.14 -4.76
N GLU A 147 14.63 10.08 -3.54
CA GLU A 147 15.90 10.66 -3.15
C GLU A 147 16.73 9.65 -2.33
N PRO A 148 18.06 9.65 -2.47
CA PRO A 148 18.93 8.86 -1.59
C PRO A 148 18.73 9.24 -0.13
N PHE A 149 18.49 8.25 0.73
CA PHE A 149 18.30 8.44 2.16
C PHE A 149 18.63 7.13 2.88
N GLU A 150 19.45 7.21 3.93
CA GLU A 150 19.80 6.05 4.75
C GLU A 150 18.68 5.76 5.77
N GLY A 151 17.60 5.20 5.26
CA GLY A 151 16.39 4.85 6.00
C GLY A 151 15.22 4.68 5.05
N PHE A 152 14.00 4.73 5.57
CA PHE A 152 12.80 4.85 4.74
C PHE A 152 11.96 6.02 5.22
N LYS A 153 11.73 6.98 4.32
CA LYS A 153 11.00 8.20 4.61
C LYS A 153 9.98 8.47 3.51
N VAL A 154 8.79 8.95 3.89
CA VAL A 154 7.72 9.28 2.95
C VAL A 154 7.17 10.65 3.30
N GLY A 155 7.30 11.60 2.38
CA GLY A 155 6.66 12.91 2.44
C GLY A 155 5.57 13.04 1.38
N PHE A 156 4.41 13.56 1.77
CA PHE A 156 3.30 13.75 0.86
C PHE A 156 2.63 15.10 1.09
N SER A 157 2.16 15.71 0.02
CA SER A 157 1.31 16.89 0.08
C SER A 157 0.11 16.76 -0.86
N ILE A 158 -1.06 17.13 -0.34
CA ILE A 158 -2.32 17.18 -1.07
C ILE A 158 -2.75 18.64 -1.22
N GLU A 159 -3.60 18.88 -2.21
CA GLU A 159 -4.21 20.18 -2.42
C GLU A 159 -5.65 19.96 -2.86
N PHE A 160 -6.57 20.25 -1.94
CA PHE A 160 -8.00 20.18 -2.18
C PHE A 160 -8.59 21.54 -1.80
N ASN A 161 -9.42 22.09 -2.69
CA ASN A 161 -10.18 23.29 -2.38
C ASN A 161 -11.39 22.91 -1.49
N HIS A 162 -11.11 22.67 -0.21
CA HIS A 162 -12.11 22.23 0.76
C HIS A 162 -11.83 22.83 2.15
N PRO A 163 -12.82 23.39 2.86
CA PRO A 163 -12.60 24.16 4.10
C PRO A 163 -11.97 23.36 5.24
N ILE A 164 -12.19 22.05 5.31
CA ILE A 164 -11.55 21.18 6.33
C ILE A 164 -10.07 20.89 6.04
N ILE A 165 -9.64 20.94 4.77
CA ILE A 165 -8.29 20.58 4.39
C ILE A 165 -7.42 21.85 4.44
N SER A 166 -6.92 22.15 5.64
CA SER A 166 -6.05 23.30 5.88
C SER A 166 -4.64 23.08 5.31
N LYS A 167 -3.87 24.17 5.14
CA LYS A 167 -2.44 24.09 4.75
C LYS A 167 -1.58 23.25 5.71
N ARG A 168 -1.97 23.14 6.99
CA ARG A 168 -1.23 22.39 8.00
C ARG A 168 -1.50 20.89 7.88
N THR A 169 -2.74 20.51 7.58
CA THR A 169 -3.18 19.11 7.47
C THR A 169 -3.06 18.57 6.04
N SER A 170 -2.65 19.41 5.09
CA SER A 170 -2.45 19.02 3.70
C SER A 170 -1.03 18.49 3.39
N ARG A 171 -0.15 18.40 4.39
CA ARG A 171 1.24 17.95 4.23
C ARG A 171 1.66 17.11 5.43
N ALA A 172 2.30 15.99 5.17
CA ALA A 172 2.90 15.15 6.21
C ALA A 172 4.21 14.56 5.71
N GLU A 173 5.16 14.35 6.61
CA GLU A 173 6.42 13.66 6.36
C GLU A 173 6.67 12.70 7.52
N ILE A 174 6.95 11.44 7.19
CA ILE A 174 7.13 10.37 8.17
C ILE A 174 8.45 9.67 7.90
N ASP A 175 9.31 9.64 8.91
CA ASP A 175 10.53 8.86 8.93
C ASP A 175 10.29 7.56 9.73
N PHE A 176 10.31 6.43 9.03
CA PHE A 176 10.02 5.12 9.63
C PHE A 176 11.16 4.55 10.46
N SER A 177 12.33 5.22 10.51
CA SER A 177 13.38 4.89 11.49
C SER A 177 12.98 5.24 12.93
N THR A 178 12.10 6.22 13.10
CA THR A 178 11.67 6.74 14.41
C THR A 178 10.17 6.66 14.65
N THR A 179 9.40 6.43 13.57
CA THR A 179 7.93 6.46 13.61
C THR A 179 7.34 5.09 13.29
N SER A 180 6.36 4.66 14.10
CA SER A 180 5.68 3.38 13.88
C SER A 180 4.62 3.49 12.78
N PHE A 181 4.78 2.74 11.69
CA PHE A 181 3.75 2.59 10.65
C PHE A 181 2.39 2.17 11.23
N VAL A 182 2.41 1.17 12.12
CA VAL A 182 1.19 0.62 12.74
C VAL A 182 0.42 1.70 13.49
N LYS A 183 1.10 2.53 14.29
CA LYS A 183 0.44 3.56 15.11
C LYS A 183 0.05 4.80 14.31
N GLU A 184 0.93 5.25 13.43
CA GLU A 184 0.81 6.58 12.82
C GLU A 184 0.17 6.60 11.44
N VAL A 185 0.20 5.48 10.70
CA VAL A 185 -0.25 5.44 9.30
C VAL A 185 -1.36 4.42 9.08
N SER A 186 -1.22 3.21 9.64
CA SER A 186 -2.04 2.06 9.24
C SER A 186 -3.55 2.28 9.37
N ARG A 187 -4.00 3.11 10.31
CA ARG A 187 -5.43 3.35 10.57
C ARG A 187 -6.02 4.49 9.75
N ALA A 188 -5.24 5.19 8.92
CA ALA A 188 -5.73 6.31 8.12
C ALA A 188 -6.64 5.78 6.99
N ARG A 189 -7.91 6.17 7.01
CA ARG A 189 -8.92 5.65 6.08
C ARG A 189 -8.91 6.38 4.75
N THR A 190 -9.36 5.68 3.72
CA THR A 190 -9.69 6.25 2.42
C THR A 190 -10.82 7.27 2.56
N PHE A 191 -10.93 8.15 1.57
CA PHE A 191 -11.88 9.25 1.62
C PHE A 191 -12.41 9.62 0.24
N GLY A 192 -13.64 10.15 0.23
CA GLY A 192 -14.31 10.62 -0.98
C GLY A 192 -15.29 11.75 -0.68
N PHE A 193 -15.66 12.49 -1.72
CA PHE A 193 -16.64 13.57 -1.62
C PHE A 193 -18.03 13.05 -1.96
N MET A 194 -19.03 13.41 -1.16
CA MET A 194 -20.43 13.01 -1.31
C MET A 194 -20.95 13.35 -2.71
N ARG A 195 -20.59 14.52 -3.24
CA ARG A 195 -20.99 14.98 -4.58
C ARG A 195 -20.48 14.09 -5.73
N ASP A 196 -19.39 13.34 -5.50
CA ASP A 196 -18.81 12.47 -6.51
C ASP A 196 -19.41 11.05 -6.45
N ILE A 197 -20.04 10.66 -5.34
CA ILE A 197 -20.49 9.27 -5.10
C ILE A 197 -21.55 8.83 -6.11
N GLU A 198 -22.53 9.68 -6.44
CA GLU A 198 -23.58 9.34 -7.41
C GLU A 198 -22.97 9.07 -8.80
N MET A 199 -22.12 9.98 -9.27
CA MET A 199 -21.41 9.84 -10.54
C MET A 199 -20.52 8.58 -10.56
N LEU A 200 -19.80 8.30 -9.47
CA LEU A 200 -18.99 7.09 -9.37
C LEU A 200 -19.85 5.82 -9.50
N ARG A 201 -20.99 5.77 -8.81
CA ARG A 201 -21.91 4.63 -8.85
C ARG A 201 -22.52 4.43 -10.24
N GLU A 202 -22.85 5.50 -10.95
CA GLU A 202 -23.30 5.43 -12.35
C GLU A 202 -22.26 4.79 -13.29
N HIS A 203 -20.97 4.86 -12.93
CA HIS A 203 -19.85 4.25 -13.65
C HIS A 203 -19.39 2.92 -13.04
N ASN A 204 -20.21 2.27 -12.21
CA ASN A 204 -19.88 1.02 -11.49
C ASN A 204 -18.63 1.14 -10.58
N LEU A 205 -18.47 2.28 -9.94
CA LEU A 205 -17.41 2.56 -8.97
C LEU A 205 -18.03 2.92 -7.61
N ALA A 206 -17.28 2.68 -6.54
CA ALA A 206 -17.70 2.92 -5.16
C ALA A 206 -19.04 2.24 -4.76
N LEU A 207 -19.38 1.09 -5.38
CA LEU A 207 -20.62 0.37 -5.11
C LEU A 207 -20.66 -0.24 -3.70
N GLY A 208 -19.50 -0.62 -3.15
CA GLY A 208 -19.35 -1.08 -1.76
C GLY A 208 -18.98 0.03 -0.78
N GLY A 209 -18.90 1.28 -1.24
CA GLY A 209 -18.52 2.44 -0.42
C GLY A 209 -19.62 2.83 0.57
N SER A 210 -19.22 3.02 1.82
CA SER A 210 -20.06 3.47 2.92
C SER A 210 -19.24 4.25 3.95
N MET A 211 -19.90 4.88 4.93
CA MET A 211 -19.20 5.56 6.04
C MET A 211 -18.45 4.59 6.97
N ASP A 212 -18.74 3.28 6.89
CA ASP A 212 -18.03 2.25 7.65
C ASP A 212 -16.64 1.97 7.07
N ASN A 213 -16.43 2.27 5.79
CA ASN A 213 -15.21 1.95 5.06
C ASN A 213 -14.57 3.11 4.29
N ALA A 214 -15.08 4.33 4.48
CA ALA A 214 -14.50 5.55 3.94
C ALA A 214 -14.87 6.76 4.80
N VAL A 215 -13.98 7.75 4.83
CA VAL A 215 -14.32 9.10 5.30
C VAL A 215 -15.07 9.81 4.18
N VAL A 216 -16.30 10.25 4.45
CA VAL A 216 -17.12 10.94 3.47
C VAL A 216 -17.18 12.43 3.82
N LEU A 217 -16.87 13.28 2.85
CA LEU A 217 -16.96 14.74 3.00
C LEU A 217 -18.13 15.29 2.17
N ASP A 218 -18.93 16.20 2.75
CA ASP A 218 -19.74 17.12 1.94
C ASP A 218 -18.89 18.33 1.50
N ASP A 219 -19.48 19.44 1.06
CA ASP A 219 -18.72 20.63 0.65
C ASP A 219 -18.14 21.44 1.82
N TYR A 220 -18.51 21.10 3.06
CA TYR A 220 -18.21 21.88 4.26
C TYR A 220 -17.61 21.07 5.40
N ARG A 221 -17.96 19.79 5.54
CA ARG A 221 -17.63 18.96 6.71
C ARG A 221 -17.44 17.47 6.42
N VAL A 222 -16.87 16.77 7.40
CA VAL A 222 -16.86 15.30 7.48
C VAL A 222 -18.23 14.82 7.94
N LEU A 223 -18.77 13.80 7.27
CA LEU A 223 -20.10 13.24 7.55
C LEU A 223 -20.07 12.06 8.54
N ASN A 224 -18.93 11.38 8.71
CA ASN A 224 -18.80 10.29 9.67
C ASN A 224 -19.04 10.82 11.10
N GLU A 225 -19.95 10.20 11.85
CA GLU A 225 -20.35 10.65 13.20
C GLU A 225 -19.18 10.64 14.19
N ASP A 226 -18.31 9.64 14.11
CA ASP A 226 -17.10 9.51 14.95
C ASP A 226 -15.95 10.42 14.50
N GLY A 227 -16.12 11.17 13.41
CA GLY A 227 -15.12 12.09 12.87
C GLY A 227 -13.87 11.39 12.30
N LEU A 228 -12.73 12.09 12.40
CA LEU A 228 -11.43 11.64 11.90
C LEU A 228 -10.63 10.88 12.98
N ARG A 229 -9.84 9.90 12.55
CA ARG A 229 -8.90 9.17 13.41
C ARG A 229 -7.63 9.99 13.69
N TYR A 230 -7.28 10.88 12.78
CA TYR A 230 -6.16 11.81 12.85
C TYR A 230 -6.56 13.17 12.29
N GLU A 231 -6.00 14.27 12.82
CA GLU A 231 -6.25 15.62 12.27
C GLU A 231 -5.82 15.71 10.79
N ASP A 232 -4.78 14.96 10.42
CA ASP A 232 -4.17 14.87 9.10
C ASP A 232 -4.48 13.54 8.38
N GLU A 233 -5.61 12.90 8.69
CA GLU A 233 -5.98 11.56 8.19
C GLU A 233 -5.93 11.45 6.66
N PHE A 234 -6.34 12.49 5.92
CA PHE A 234 -6.35 12.48 4.45
C PHE A 234 -4.96 12.37 3.82
N VAL A 235 -3.99 13.15 4.32
CA VAL A 235 -2.62 13.10 3.81
C VAL A 235 -1.88 11.86 4.31
N LYS A 236 -2.17 11.41 5.55
CA LYS A 236 -1.68 10.13 6.06
C LYS A 236 -2.20 8.94 5.25
N HIS A 237 -3.44 8.99 4.78
CA HIS A 237 -3.95 7.96 3.86
C HIS A 237 -3.21 7.99 2.52
N LYS A 238 -2.86 9.17 1.99
CA LYS A 238 -2.03 9.24 0.77
C LYS A 238 -0.60 8.72 0.97
N ILE A 239 -0.05 8.86 2.17
CA ILE A 239 1.19 8.18 2.56
C ILE A 239 0.98 6.66 2.59
N LEU A 240 -0.13 6.17 3.16
CA LEU A 240 -0.49 4.75 3.18
C LEU A 240 -0.59 4.18 1.75
N ASP A 241 -1.34 4.85 0.87
CA ASP A 241 -1.47 4.51 -0.55
C ASP A 241 -0.10 4.44 -1.22
N ALA A 242 0.74 5.47 -1.03
CA ALA A 242 2.08 5.51 -1.60
C ALA A 242 2.92 4.33 -1.13
N ILE A 243 2.95 4.01 0.17
CA ILE A 243 3.71 2.85 0.68
C ILE A 243 3.27 1.55 0.02
N GLY A 244 1.95 1.37 -0.18
CA GLY A 244 1.39 0.21 -0.87
C GLY A 244 1.83 0.12 -2.33
N ASP A 245 1.69 1.22 -3.08
CA ASP A 245 2.12 1.30 -4.47
C ASP A 245 3.63 1.07 -4.59
N LEU A 246 4.44 1.71 -3.75
CA LEU A 246 5.89 1.55 -3.74
C LEU A 246 6.33 0.09 -3.52
N TYR A 247 5.54 -0.68 -2.78
CA TYR A 247 5.83 -2.09 -2.52
C TYR A 247 5.66 -2.99 -3.74
N LEU A 248 5.05 -2.48 -4.83
CA LEU A 248 5.07 -3.15 -6.13
C LEU A 248 6.49 -3.34 -6.67
N LEU A 249 7.50 -2.62 -6.18
CA LEU A 249 8.89 -2.93 -6.50
C LEU A 249 9.32 -4.35 -6.05
N GLY A 250 8.53 -5.02 -5.20
CA GLY A 250 8.77 -6.37 -4.71
C GLY A 250 9.77 -6.46 -3.56
N HIS A 251 10.38 -5.32 -3.20
CA HIS A 251 11.38 -5.21 -2.14
C HIS A 251 11.15 -3.94 -1.33
N SER A 252 11.56 -3.95 -0.07
CA SER A 252 11.51 -2.76 0.78
C SER A 252 12.54 -1.72 0.32
N LEU A 253 12.20 -0.44 0.43
CA LEU A 253 13.00 0.66 -0.07
C LEU A 253 13.95 1.21 0.99
N VAL A 254 15.22 1.46 0.63
CA VAL A 254 16.14 2.33 1.38
C VAL A 254 16.26 3.62 0.58
N GLY A 255 15.57 4.67 1.03
CA GLY A 255 15.44 5.92 0.33
C GLY A 255 14.29 6.77 0.88
N ALA A 256 14.19 7.99 0.37
CA ALA A 256 13.09 8.89 0.65
C ALA A 256 12.18 8.98 -0.58
N TYR A 257 10.88 8.96 -0.36
CA TYR A 257 9.87 9.27 -1.37
C TYR A 257 9.21 10.60 -1.01
N TYR A 258 9.07 11.49 -1.99
CA TYR A 258 8.31 12.72 -1.84
C TYR A 258 7.29 12.86 -2.96
N ALA A 259 6.11 13.40 -2.63
CA ALA A 259 5.08 13.65 -3.62
C ALA A 259 4.23 14.88 -3.33
N HIS A 260 3.71 15.45 -4.41
CA HIS A 260 2.71 16.51 -4.40
C HIS A 260 1.60 16.17 -5.38
N LYS A 261 0.36 16.08 -4.87
CA LYS A 261 -0.84 15.73 -5.64
C LYS A 261 -0.70 14.44 -6.46
N SER A 262 0.22 13.56 -6.06
CA SER A 262 0.42 12.26 -6.70
C SER A 262 -0.77 11.34 -6.44
N GLY A 263 -0.87 10.30 -7.25
CA GLY A 263 -1.80 9.19 -7.08
C GLY A 263 -1.20 7.93 -7.69
N HIS A 264 -1.98 6.85 -7.77
CA HIS A 264 -1.53 5.53 -8.21
C HIS A 264 -0.82 5.54 -9.58
N GLU A 265 -1.32 6.34 -10.53
CA GLU A 265 -0.72 6.49 -11.86
C GLU A 265 0.71 7.03 -11.80
N LEU A 266 0.89 8.19 -11.15
CA LEU A 266 2.19 8.85 -11.07
C LEU A 266 3.17 8.06 -10.18
N ASN A 267 2.65 7.36 -9.16
CA ASN A 267 3.42 6.41 -8.36
C ASN A 267 3.96 5.28 -9.25
N ASN A 268 3.11 4.59 -10.01
CA ASN A 268 3.54 3.52 -10.90
C ASN A 268 4.52 4.02 -11.98
N LYS A 269 4.27 5.21 -12.55
CA LYS A 269 5.19 5.86 -13.50
C LYS A 269 6.57 6.09 -12.87
N LEU A 270 6.64 6.54 -11.62
CA LEU A 270 7.89 6.68 -10.89
C LEU A 270 8.61 5.33 -10.74
N LEU A 271 7.89 4.27 -10.37
CA LEU A 271 8.46 2.93 -10.23
C LEU A 271 9.03 2.40 -11.53
N ARG A 272 8.29 2.50 -12.64
CA ARG A 272 8.76 2.09 -13.96
C ARG A 272 9.99 2.90 -14.39
N THR A 273 10.00 4.20 -14.08
CA THR A 273 11.15 5.09 -14.35
C THR A 273 12.39 4.64 -13.56
N LEU A 274 12.22 4.33 -12.27
CA LEU A 274 13.29 3.80 -11.42
C LEU A 274 13.84 2.48 -11.97
N MET A 275 12.96 1.53 -12.29
CA MET A 275 13.35 0.22 -12.79
C MET A 275 14.06 0.27 -14.15
N ALA A 276 13.71 1.24 -15.00
CA ALA A 276 14.37 1.47 -16.28
C ALA A 276 15.78 2.09 -16.13
N ASP A 277 16.05 2.81 -15.05
CA ASP A 277 17.36 3.42 -14.77
C ASP A 277 18.13 2.61 -13.71
N ALA A 278 18.79 1.54 -14.14
CA ALA A 278 19.60 0.67 -13.27
C ALA A 278 20.77 1.40 -12.59
N SER A 279 21.16 2.60 -13.03
CA SER A 279 22.19 3.39 -12.34
C SER A 279 21.64 4.16 -11.13
N ALA A 280 20.32 4.23 -10.99
CA ALA A 280 19.65 4.97 -9.93
C ALA A 280 19.41 4.19 -8.65
N TRP A 281 19.59 2.87 -8.69
CA TRP A 281 19.34 2.01 -7.55
C TRP A 281 20.29 0.82 -7.53
N GLU A 282 20.35 0.15 -6.39
CA GLU A 282 21.03 -1.13 -6.24
C GLU A 282 20.22 -2.04 -5.32
N GLU A 283 20.32 -3.35 -5.56
CA GLU A 283 19.82 -4.36 -4.63
C GLU A 283 20.85 -4.57 -3.53
N VAL A 284 20.43 -4.45 -2.26
CA VAL A 284 21.29 -4.64 -1.09
C VAL A 284 20.67 -5.63 -0.13
N SER A 285 21.53 -6.32 0.63
CA SER A 285 21.11 -7.16 1.75
C SER A 285 22.04 -6.93 2.94
N PHE A 286 21.52 -7.09 4.15
CA PHE A 286 22.27 -6.91 5.39
C PHE A 286 22.52 -8.29 6.02
N ALA A 287 23.24 -9.14 5.28
CA ALA A 287 23.48 -10.53 5.64
C ALA A 287 24.48 -10.67 6.80
N ASP A 288 25.56 -9.89 6.76
CA ASP A 288 26.69 -10.04 7.68
C ASP A 288 26.43 -9.38 9.04
N ASP A 289 25.84 -8.18 9.05
CA ASP A 289 25.49 -7.46 10.28
C ASP A 289 24.13 -6.75 10.17
N PRO A 290 23.06 -7.29 10.80
CA PRO A 290 21.75 -6.64 10.85
C PRO A 290 21.77 -5.23 11.47
N ALA A 291 22.72 -4.93 12.37
CA ALA A 291 22.81 -3.62 13.02
C ALA A 291 23.23 -2.51 12.06
N THR A 292 23.79 -2.86 10.90
CA THR A 292 24.14 -1.89 9.83
C THR A 292 22.96 -1.51 8.96
N SER A 293 21.80 -2.15 9.12
CA SER A 293 20.62 -1.78 8.33
C SER A 293 20.03 -0.47 8.82
N PRO A 294 19.75 0.49 7.92
CA PRO A 294 19.10 1.74 8.29
C PRO A 294 17.59 1.58 8.54
N ILE A 295 17.06 0.36 8.37
CA ILE A 295 15.65 0.03 8.58
C ILE A 295 15.56 -1.09 9.60
N SER A 296 14.74 -0.88 10.63
CA SER A 296 14.41 -1.91 11.61
C SER A 296 12.96 -2.33 11.46
N TYR A 297 12.71 -3.63 11.62
CA TYR A 297 11.36 -4.17 11.70
C TYR A 297 11.11 -4.66 13.12
N ALA A 298 9.86 -4.55 13.58
CA ALA A 298 9.45 -5.10 14.86
C ALA A 298 9.79 -6.61 14.94
N HIS A 299 10.15 -7.07 16.14
CA HIS A 299 10.42 -8.48 16.38
C HIS A 299 9.14 -9.31 16.17
N PRO A 300 9.20 -10.46 15.49
CA PRO A 300 8.03 -11.30 15.22
C PRO A 300 7.24 -11.72 16.48
N ALA A 301 7.89 -11.77 17.66
CA ALA A 301 7.28 -12.15 18.93
C ALA A 301 6.57 -11.01 19.68
N GLN A 302 6.73 -9.74 19.27
CA GLN A 302 6.12 -8.57 19.90
C GLN A 302 4.85 -8.07 19.17
N ALA A 303 4.35 -8.84 18.21
CA ALA A 303 3.18 -8.51 17.39
C ALA A 303 1.87 -9.11 17.94
N ILE A 304 1.72 -9.13 19.27
CA ILE A 304 0.50 -9.59 19.96
C ILE A 304 -0.06 -8.43 20.78
#